data_AF-A0A2V5KU93-F1
#
_entry.id   AF-A0A2V5KU93-F1
#
_cell.length_a   1.000
_cell.length_b   1.000
_cell.length_c   1.000
_cell.angle_alpha   90.00
_cell.angle_beta   90.00
_cell.angle_gamma   90.00
#
_symmetry.space_group_name_H-M   'P 1'
#
loop_
_entity.id
_entity.type
_entity.pdbx_description
1 polymer ?
#
loop_
_entity_poly.entity_id
_entity_poly.type
_entity_poly.pdbx_seq_one_letter_code
_entity_poly.pdbx_strand_id
1 'polypeptide(L)'
;MKTKHTARSAFFNLRILITLFLCAVAACSLVSRPLLAFFRSEVPTTGSQRTLTFAERVAYQRAIEEVYWRHRIWPKENPKPKPSLDEVMSAQQIEKKVEDYLRDAQALEDYWQRPIALDQLQAEMNRIASHTKQPGVLRELFEALGNDPFIIAECLARPILSERLKLAKVEWRKGPLDSWRAGAENQMQKLTAAARTSYTLPQVSGLPYNLSPSDACTDNTWTPTSLTNAPDARYLHTAVWTGNEMIVWGGSNGNGLNTGGRYNPSTDTWAATNIIGSPDSRENHAAAWTGSEMIAWGGYSYNSGGQYLNTGGTYDPATDSWTGTSTTN
;
A
#
# COMPACT_ATOMS: atom_id res chain seq x y z
N MET A 1 -14.17 89.37 -22.15
CA MET A 1 -12.82 89.78 -22.60
C MET A 1 -12.28 88.78 -23.62
N LYS A 2 -11.19 89.18 -24.31
CA LYS A 2 -10.23 88.40 -25.14
C LYS A 2 -10.09 86.90 -24.76
N THR A 3 -9.87 85.92 -25.66
CA THR A 3 -9.77 85.89 -27.15
C THR A 3 -9.82 84.45 -27.72
N LYS A 4 -10.44 84.27 -28.91
CA LYS A 4 -10.10 83.39 -30.10
C LYS A 4 -9.51 81.97 -29.88
N HIS A 5 -10.09 80.88 -30.42
CA HIS A 5 -9.97 80.33 -31.81
C HIS A 5 -8.53 79.95 -32.24
N THR A 6 -8.20 78.93 -33.04
CA THR A 6 -8.88 78.00 -34.00
C THR A 6 -8.22 76.58 -33.88
N ALA A 7 -8.78 75.41 -34.23
CA ALA A 7 -9.61 74.92 -35.36
C ALA A 7 -8.84 74.41 -36.62
N ARG A 8 -8.82 73.07 -36.79
CA ARG A 8 -8.85 72.23 -38.03
C ARG A 8 -7.76 72.28 -39.13
N SER A 9 -7.17 71.09 -39.35
CA SER A 9 -7.06 70.31 -40.61
C SER A 9 -6.09 70.66 -41.77
N ALA A 10 -5.14 69.72 -41.96
CA ALA A 10 -4.93 68.90 -43.17
C ALA A 10 -3.97 69.32 -44.31
N PHE A 11 -3.50 68.24 -44.99
CA PHE A 11 -2.96 68.09 -46.36
C PHE A 11 -1.45 68.06 -46.67
N PHE A 12 -1.03 66.84 -47.03
CA PHE A 12 -0.20 66.42 -48.18
C PHE A 12 1.31 66.71 -48.32
N ASN A 13 2.05 65.60 -48.45
CA ASN A 13 3.11 65.32 -49.45
C ASN A 13 4.47 66.09 -49.32
N LEU A 14 5.60 65.61 -49.87
CA LEU A 14 5.88 64.48 -50.78
C LEU A 14 7.33 63.96 -50.59
N ARG A 15 7.61 62.73 -51.07
CA ARG A 15 8.96 62.12 -51.35
C ARG A 15 9.79 61.69 -50.11
N ILE A 16 10.50 60.55 -50.08
CA ILE A 16 10.60 59.29 -50.88
C ILE A 16 11.38 58.24 -50.00
N LEU A 17 11.76 56.96 -50.27
CA LEU A 17 11.94 56.06 -51.43
C LEU A 17 12.06 54.57 -50.94
N ILE A 18 11.58 53.58 -51.73
CA ILE A 18 12.07 52.17 -51.95
C ILE A 18 12.47 51.28 -50.72
N THR A 19 11.71 50.25 -50.28
CA THR A 19 11.39 48.87 -50.82
C THR A 19 12.51 47.82 -50.65
N LEU A 20 12.32 46.49 -50.49
CA LEU A 20 11.23 45.51 -50.82
C LEU A 20 10.80 44.66 -49.57
N PHE A 21 9.57 44.11 -49.42
CA PHE A 21 8.87 42.97 -50.08
C PHE A 21 9.53 41.58 -49.80
N LEU A 22 8.85 40.50 -49.34
CA LEU A 22 7.51 39.96 -49.68
C LEU A 22 6.75 39.19 -48.53
N CYS A 23 5.48 38.86 -48.83
CA CYS A 23 4.40 38.08 -48.17
C CYS A 23 4.74 36.78 -47.38
N ALA A 24 3.82 36.12 -46.63
CA ALA A 24 2.33 36.12 -46.68
C ALA A 24 1.63 35.92 -45.31
N VAL A 25 0.28 35.98 -45.29
CA VAL A 25 -0.56 35.98 -44.08
C VAL A 25 -1.73 34.99 -44.17
N ALA A 26 -1.94 34.21 -43.10
CA ALA A 26 -3.21 33.61 -42.71
C ALA A 26 -3.12 33.15 -41.24
N ALA A 27 -4.15 33.10 -40.40
CA ALA A 27 -5.43 33.79 -40.23
C ALA A 27 -6.07 33.13 -38.98
N CYS A 28 -6.53 33.93 -38.02
CA CYS A 28 -7.37 33.60 -36.85
C CYS A 28 -7.65 32.12 -36.45
N SER A 29 -7.26 31.78 -35.22
CA SER A 29 -8.25 31.35 -34.20
C SER A 29 -7.68 31.41 -32.78
N LEU A 30 -8.46 31.93 -31.83
CA LEU A 30 -8.13 31.95 -30.41
C LEU A 30 -8.60 30.63 -29.77
N VAL A 31 -7.67 29.81 -29.30
CA VAL A 31 -7.96 28.71 -28.37
C VAL A 31 -6.95 28.75 -27.23
N SER A 32 -7.42 29.10 -26.04
CA SER A 32 -6.66 29.08 -24.79
C SER A 32 -6.34 27.64 -24.38
N ARG A 33 -5.21 27.12 -24.87
CA ARG A 33 -4.62 25.88 -24.34
C ARG A 33 -4.05 26.12 -22.94
N PRO A 34 -4.32 25.26 -21.94
CA PRO A 34 -3.57 25.29 -20.70
C PRO A 34 -2.11 24.92 -20.96
N LEU A 35 -1.19 25.57 -20.25
CA LEU A 35 0.23 25.25 -20.27
C LEU A 35 0.50 23.95 -19.50
N LEU A 36 0.26 22.81 -20.14
CA LEU A 36 0.94 21.57 -19.78
C LEU A 36 2.42 21.72 -20.14
N ALA A 37 3.20 22.19 -19.17
CA ALA A 37 4.65 22.27 -19.27
C ALA A 37 5.22 20.85 -19.35
N PHE A 38 5.53 20.41 -20.57
CA PHE A 38 6.26 19.17 -20.81
C PHE A 38 7.69 19.30 -20.25
N PHE A 39 7.87 18.96 -18.97
CA PHE A 39 9.17 18.66 -18.41
C PHE A 39 9.69 17.36 -19.03
N ARG A 40 10.34 17.50 -20.19
CA ARG A 40 11.18 16.46 -20.77
C ARG A 40 12.47 16.38 -19.97
N SER A 41 12.41 15.72 -18.81
CA SER A 41 13.59 15.51 -17.97
C SER A 41 14.66 14.73 -18.74
N GLU A 42 15.83 15.34 -18.92
CA GLU A 42 17.05 14.62 -19.22
C GLU A 42 17.35 13.65 -18.06
N VAL A 43 17.93 12.48 -18.37
CA VAL A 43 18.19 11.43 -17.35
C VAL A 43 19.39 11.83 -16.50
N PRO A 44 19.23 12.13 -15.19
CA PRO A 44 20.36 12.47 -14.33
C PRO A 44 20.88 11.19 -13.68
N THR A 45 22.05 10.73 -14.10
CA THR A 45 22.71 9.53 -13.54
C THR A 45 23.38 9.81 -12.19
N THR A 46 22.59 10.20 -11.18
CA THR A 46 23.02 10.33 -9.77
C THR A 46 21.84 10.07 -8.83
N GLY A 47 22.03 9.18 -7.86
CA GLY A 47 20.96 8.75 -6.94
C GLY A 47 20.63 9.80 -5.87
N SER A 48 19.71 10.72 -6.18
CA SER A 48 19.15 11.65 -5.20
C SER A 48 18.13 10.97 -4.28
N GLN A 49 18.12 11.32 -2.99
CA GLN A 49 17.07 10.87 -2.05
C GLN A 49 15.76 11.60 -2.38
N ARG A 50 14.73 10.83 -2.75
CA ARG A 50 13.41 11.36 -3.08
C ARG A 50 12.52 11.32 -1.85
N THR A 51 12.52 12.40 -1.07
CA THR A 51 11.65 12.56 0.10
C THR A 51 10.36 13.27 -0.31
N LEU A 52 9.20 12.65 -0.04
CA LEU A 52 7.90 13.30 -0.29
C LEU A 52 7.57 14.32 0.80
N THR A 53 7.34 15.56 0.37
CA THR A 53 6.77 16.61 1.21
C THR A 53 5.31 16.33 1.56
N PHE A 54 4.81 16.99 2.62
CA PHE A 54 3.40 16.92 2.97
C PHE A 54 2.47 17.37 1.82
N ALA A 55 2.84 18.45 1.10
CA ALA A 55 2.05 18.95 -0.03
C ALA A 55 1.96 17.95 -1.19
N GLU A 56 3.04 17.23 -1.51
CA GLU A 56 3.01 16.15 -2.51
C GLU A 56 2.12 14.98 -2.04
N ARG A 57 2.23 14.57 -0.77
CA ARG A 57 1.35 13.53 -0.20
C ARG A 57 -0.13 13.92 -0.24
N VAL A 58 -0.47 15.19 -0.01
CA VAL A 58 -1.83 15.72 -0.14
C VAL A 58 -2.30 15.72 -1.60
N ALA A 59 -1.44 16.08 -2.55
CA ALA A 59 -1.76 15.99 -3.98
C ALA A 59 -2.02 14.54 -4.43
N TYR A 60 -1.20 13.58 -4.00
CA TYR A 60 -1.39 12.16 -4.29
C TYR A 60 -2.61 11.56 -3.57
N GLN A 61 -2.87 11.92 -2.31
CA GLN A 61 -4.10 11.52 -1.62
C GLN A 61 -5.33 12.05 -2.35
N ARG A 62 -5.33 13.31 -2.80
CA ARG A 62 -6.41 13.88 -3.62
C ARG A 62 -6.62 13.08 -4.91
N ALA A 63 -5.55 12.69 -5.59
CA ALA A 63 -5.64 11.89 -6.81
C ALA A 63 -6.27 10.51 -6.55
N ILE A 64 -5.85 9.81 -5.48
CA ILE A 64 -6.44 8.53 -5.04
C ILE A 64 -7.93 8.68 -4.76
N GLU A 65 -8.30 9.71 -4.02
CA GLU A 65 -9.69 9.97 -3.60
C GLU A 65 -10.58 10.39 -4.78
N GLU A 66 -10.04 11.06 -5.79
CA GLU A 66 -10.73 11.34 -7.07
C GLU A 66 -11.02 10.04 -7.83
N VAL A 67 -10.09 9.08 -7.89
CA VAL A 67 -10.37 7.75 -8.49
C VAL A 67 -11.47 7.03 -7.71
N TYR A 68 -11.35 6.92 -6.38
CA TYR A 68 -12.38 6.28 -5.56
C TYR A 68 -13.73 6.98 -5.66
N TRP A 69 -13.76 8.31 -5.69
CA TRP A 69 -14.99 9.07 -5.84
C TRP A 69 -15.62 8.82 -7.20
N ARG A 70 -14.87 8.88 -8.31
CA ARG A 70 -15.38 8.57 -9.66
C ARG A 70 -16.03 7.19 -9.74
N HIS A 71 -15.42 6.17 -9.14
CA HIS A 71 -15.95 4.79 -9.11
C HIS A 71 -17.03 4.52 -8.06
N ARG A 72 -17.28 5.44 -7.12
CA ARG A 72 -18.36 5.30 -6.13
C ARG A 72 -19.74 5.30 -6.81
N ILE A 73 -20.60 4.33 -6.47
CA ILE A 73 -21.96 4.23 -7.01
C ILE A 73 -22.74 5.52 -6.71
N TRP A 74 -23.32 6.13 -7.75
CA TRP A 74 -24.32 7.20 -7.62
C TRP A 74 -25.70 6.60 -7.92
N PRO A 75 -26.63 6.57 -6.96
CA PRO A 75 -27.99 6.06 -7.18
C PRO A 75 -28.68 6.73 -8.38
N LYS A 76 -29.39 5.96 -9.20
CA LYS A 76 -30.16 6.48 -10.35
C LYS A 76 -31.39 7.27 -9.89
N GLU A 77 -31.77 7.04 -8.64
CA GLU A 77 -32.86 7.65 -7.89
C GLU A 77 -32.51 9.08 -7.44
N ASN A 78 -31.24 9.47 -7.48
CA ASN A 78 -30.80 10.85 -7.25
C ASN A 78 -31.00 11.68 -8.52
N PRO A 79 -31.92 12.67 -8.55
CA PRO A 79 -32.18 13.49 -9.75
C PRO A 79 -31.10 14.56 -10.00
N LYS A 80 -30.11 14.67 -9.11
CA LYS A 80 -28.96 15.58 -9.25
C LYS A 80 -27.80 14.86 -9.95
N PRO A 81 -27.00 15.55 -10.77
CA PRO A 81 -25.73 15.00 -11.23
C PRO A 81 -24.84 14.66 -10.03
N LYS A 82 -23.95 13.70 -10.21
CA LYS A 82 -22.93 13.35 -9.22
C LYS A 82 -22.01 14.58 -9.00
N PRO A 83 -21.88 15.09 -7.77
CA PRO A 83 -21.02 16.24 -7.49
C PRO A 83 -19.54 15.90 -7.69
N SER A 84 -18.70 16.93 -7.80
CA SER A 84 -17.24 16.85 -7.81
C SER A 84 -16.67 16.41 -6.47
N LEU A 85 -15.38 16.04 -6.42
CA LEU A 85 -14.71 15.67 -5.17
C LEU A 85 -14.70 16.84 -4.18
N ASP A 86 -14.42 18.07 -4.62
CA ASP A 86 -14.36 19.27 -3.77
C ASP A 86 -15.68 19.61 -3.06
N GLU A 87 -16.82 19.24 -3.66
CA GLU A 87 -18.15 19.42 -3.09
C GLU A 87 -18.50 18.39 -2.00
N VAL A 88 -17.77 17.27 -1.92
CA VAL A 88 -18.02 16.18 -0.96
C VAL A 88 -16.87 15.92 0.02
N MET A 89 -15.67 16.43 -0.25
CA MET A 89 -14.52 16.38 0.63
C MET A 89 -13.60 17.59 0.39
N SER A 90 -13.45 18.46 1.38
CA SER A 90 -12.62 19.66 1.25
C SER A 90 -11.12 19.33 1.30
N ALA A 91 -10.28 20.26 0.82
CA ALA A 91 -8.82 20.14 0.90
C ALA A 91 -8.33 19.84 2.33
N GLN A 92 -8.92 20.48 3.35
CA GLN A 92 -8.56 20.26 4.75
C GLN A 92 -8.89 18.85 5.25
N GLN A 93 -9.89 18.18 4.67
CA GLN A 93 -10.19 16.78 4.99
C GLN A 93 -9.18 15.83 4.32
N ILE A 94 -8.60 16.20 3.17
CA ILE A 94 -7.51 15.47 2.51
C ILE A 94 -6.20 15.68 3.29
N GLU A 95 -5.88 16.92 3.65
CA GLU A 95 -4.74 17.27 4.52
C GLU A 95 -4.81 16.48 5.83
N LYS A 96 -5.96 16.47 6.50
CA LYS A 96 -6.17 15.68 7.71
C LYS A 96 -6.03 14.18 7.51
N LYS A 97 -6.52 13.61 6.39
CA LYS A 97 -6.28 12.18 6.07
C LYS A 97 -4.77 11.87 5.98
N VAL A 98 -3.98 12.78 5.41
CA VAL A 98 -2.52 12.63 5.33
C VAL A 98 -1.87 12.76 6.71
N GLU A 99 -2.27 13.73 7.54
CA GLU A 99 -1.80 13.83 8.92
C GLU A 99 -2.12 12.58 9.76
N ASP A 100 -3.36 12.09 9.68
CA ASP A 100 -3.83 10.97 10.49
C ASP A 100 -3.13 9.66 10.09
N TYR A 101 -2.90 9.38 8.79
CA TYR A 101 -2.13 8.18 8.39
C TYR A 101 -0.63 8.31 8.70
N LEU A 102 -0.04 9.51 8.60
CA LEU A 102 1.37 9.72 8.95
C LEU A 102 1.59 9.57 10.46
N ARG A 103 0.65 10.04 11.28
CA ARG A 103 0.65 9.85 12.74
C ARG A 103 0.49 8.38 13.11
N ASP A 104 -0.42 7.66 12.44
CA ASP A 104 -0.61 6.21 12.65
C ASP A 104 0.64 5.42 12.24
N ALA A 105 1.27 5.76 11.11
CA ALA A 105 2.52 5.15 10.69
C ALA A 105 3.62 5.38 11.74
N GLN A 106 3.92 6.63 12.11
CA GLN A 106 4.96 6.96 13.09
C GLN A 106 4.72 6.25 14.44
N ALA A 107 3.48 6.21 14.92
CA ALA A 107 3.12 5.50 16.15
C ALA A 107 3.37 3.98 16.08
N LEU A 108 3.28 3.36 14.90
CA LEU A 108 3.67 1.96 14.71
C LEU A 108 5.19 1.79 14.73
N GLU A 109 5.94 2.72 14.12
CA GLU A 109 7.41 2.71 14.10
C GLU A 109 7.99 2.87 15.52
N ASP A 110 7.47 3.85 16.27
CA ASP A 110 7.84 4.14 17.67
C ASP A 110 7.52 2.96 18.59
N TYR A 111 6.32 2.37 18.46
CA TYR A 111 5.91 1.23 19.28
C TYR A 111 6.77 -0.01 19.01
N TRP A 112 7.15 -0.26 17.76
CA TRP A 112 7.96 -1.43 17.39
C TRP A 112 9.47 -1.20 17.52
N GLN A 113 9.93 0.04 17.72
CA GLN A 113 11.35 0.44 17.68
C GLN A 113 12.03 0.15 16.31
N ARG A 114 11.24 0.03 15.24
CA ARG A 114 11.68 -0.19 13.85
C ARG A 114 10.61 0.31 12.88
N PRO A 115 10.99 0.98 11.78
CA PRO A 115 10.05 1.54 10.81
C PRO A 115 9.27 0.46 10.05
N ILE A 116 8.17 0.85 9.39
CA ILE A 116 7.49 -0.03 8.44
C ILE A 116 8.46 -0.28 7.27
N ALA A 117 8.84 -1.54 7.10
CA ALA A 117 9.97 -1.93 6.26
C ALA A 117 9.60 -2.03 4.77
N LEU A 118 10.61 -1.94 3.89
CA LEU A 118 10.43 -1.84 2.44
C LEU A 118 9.84 -3.12 1.83
N ASP A 119 10.24 -4.27 2.36
CA ASP A 119 9.70 -5.59 2.07
C ASP A 119 8.23 -5.70 2.50
N GLN A 120 7.85 -5.17 3.65
CA GLN A 120 6.45 -5.13 4.11
C GLN A 120 5.58 -4.27 3.19
N LEU A 121 6.09 -3.13 2.71
CA LEU A 121 5.39 -2.27 1.73
C LEU A 121 5.27 -2.94 0.36
N GLN A 122 6.34 -3.61 -0.13
CA GLN A 122 6.29 -4.36 -1.39
C GLN A 122 5.37 -5.58 -1.29
N ALA A 123 5.37 -6.30 -0.16
CA ALA A 123 4.44 -7.39 0.11
C ALA A 123 2.99 -6.89 0.13
N GLU A 124 2.73 -5.71 0.71
CA GLU A 124 1.41 -5.09 0.68
C GLU A 124 0.99 -4.66 -0.74
N MET A 125 1.88 -4.07 -1.53
CA MET A 125 1.62 -3.76 -2.94
C MET A 125 1.26 -5.04 -3.72
N ASN A 126 2.01 -6.12 -3.51
CA ASN A 126 1.75 -7.42 -4.14
C ASN A 126 0.41 -8.02 -3.67
N ARG A 127 0.07 -7.86 -2.38
CA ARG A 127 -1.22 -8.30 -1.80
C ARG A 127 -2.39 -7.50 -2.36
N ILE A 128 -2.27 -6.18 -2.47
CA ILE A 128 -3.28 -5.30 -3.09
C ILE A 128 -3.50 -5.68 -4.56
N ALA A 129 -2.42 -5.94 -5.32
CA ALA A 129 -2.50 -6.33 -6.72
C ALA A 129 -3.14 -7.71 -6.94
N SER A 130 -2.86 -8.68 -6.06
CA SER A 130 -3.38 -10.06 -6.16
C SER A 130 -4.80 -10.25 -5.61
N HIS A 131 -5.19 -9.47 -4.59
CA HIS A 131 -6.47 -9.64 -3.89
C HIS A 131 -7.52 -8.57 -4.25
N THR A 132 -7.26 -7.67 -5.20
CA THR A 132 -8.25 -6.65 -5.60
C THR A 132 -9.43 -7.26 -6.35
N LYS A 133 -10.65 -6.94 -5.90
CA LYS A 133 -11.90 -7.25 -6.63
C LYS A 133 -12.21 -6.22 -7.73
N GLN A 134 -11.34 -5.22 -7.92
CA GLN A 134 -11.51 -4.13 -8.89
C GLN A 134 -10.18 -3.80 -9.58
N PRO A 135 -9.63 -4.70 -10.42
CA PRO A 135 -8.32 -4.51 -11.06
C PRO A 135 -8.28 -3.30 -12.02
N GLY A 136 -9.40 -2.92 -12.63
CA GLY A 136 -9.50 -1.69 -13.43
C GLY A 136 -9.30 -0.43 -12.58
N VAL A 137 -9.97 -0.34 -11.42
CA VAL A 137 -9.83 0.78 -10.48
C VAL A 137 -8.41 0.84 -9.90
N LEU A 138 -7.79 -0.31 -9.62
CA LEU A 138 -6.40 -0.35 -9.18
C LEU A 138 -5.42 0.17 -10.25
N ARG A 139 -5.68 -0.12 -11.54
CA ARG A 139 -4.88 0.44 -12.63
C ARG A 139 -5.04 1.96 -12.73
N GLU A 140 -6.26 2.48 -12.62
CA GLU A 140 -6.49 3.93 -12.58
C GLU A 140 -5.84 4.59 -11.36
N LEU A 141 -5.77 3.92 -10.20
CA LEU A 141 -5.01 4.40 -9.04
C LEU A 141 -3.51 4.45 -9.33
N PHE A 142 -2.93 3.42 -9.94
CA PHE A 142 -1.51 3.41 -10.31
C PHE A 142 -1.21 4.50 -11.35
N GLU A 143 -2.05 4.67 -12.37
CA GLU A 143 -1.93 5.73 -13.37
C GLU A 143 -2.06 7.14 -12.77
N ALA A 144 -2.99 7.35 -11.82
CA ALA A 144 -3.13 8.61 -11.07
C ALA A 144 -1.93 8.92 -10.16
N LEU A 145 -1.16 7.90 -9.75
CA LEU A 145 0.11 8.01 -9.05
C LEU A 145 1.33 7.99 -10.01
N GLY A 146 1.10 8.21 -11.31
CA GLY A 146 2.15 8.30 -12.34
C GLY A 146 2.81 6.97 -12.73
N ASN A 147 2.21 5.84 -12.33
CA ASN A 147 2.80 4.49 -12.33
C ASN A 147 4.14 4.39 -11.59
N ASP A 148 4.40 5.30 -10.66
CA ASP A 148 5.66 5.40 -9.92
C ASP A 148 5.62 4.50 -8.68
N PRO A 149 6.41 3.41 -8.62
CA PRO A 149 6.28 2.42 -7.55
C PRO A 149 6.62 2.98 -6.16
N PHE A 150 7.45 4.02 -6.06
CA PHE A 150 7.73 4.68 -4.79
C PHE A 150 6.52 5.48 -4.28
N ILE A 151 5.82 6.18 -5.18
CA ILE A 151 4.60 6.91 -4.85
C ILE A 151 3.47 5.92 -4.48
N ILE A 152 3.36 4.80 -5.20
CA ILE A 152 2.41 3.73 -4.89
C ILE A 152 2.71 3.12 -3.51
N ALA A 153 3.98 2.87 -3.18
CA ALA A 153 4.37 2.39 -1.85
C ALA A 153 4.01 3.41 -0.75
N GLU A 154 4.36 4.69 -0.93
CA GLU A 154 4.25 5.71 0.12
C GLU A 154 2.87 6.35 0.29
N CYS A 155 2.06 6.42 -0.77
CA CYS A 155 0.75 7.08 -0.74
C CYS A 155 -0.45 6.13 -0.87
N LEU A 156 -0.26 4.88 -1.32
CA LEU A 156 -1.34 3.88 -1.38
C LEU A 156 -1.10 2.70 -0.44
N ALA A 157 0.08 2.07 -0.48
CA ALA A 157 0.35 0.89 0.36
C ALA A 157 0.60 1.24 1.83
N ARG A 158 1.42 2.26 2.14
CA ARG A 158 1.74 2.65 3.53
C ARG A 158 0.51 3.00 4.37
N PRO A 159 -0.49 3.77 3.89
CA PRO A 159 -1.71 4.04 4.66
C PRO A 159 -2.51 2.75 4.95
N ILE A 160 -2.75 1.90 3.94
CA ILE A 160 -3.52 0.66 4.06
C ILE A 160 -2.82 -0.33 5.00
N LEU A 161 -1.49 -0.44 4.91
CA LEU A 161 -0.69 -1.27 5.80
C LEU A 161 -0.74 -0.74 7.23
N SER A 162 -0.60 0.56 7.43
CA SER A 162 -0.67 1.20 8.75
C SER A 162 -2.03 0.99 9.41
N GLU A 163 -3.14 1.15 8.67
CA GLU A 163 -4.49 0.87 9.17
C GLU A 163 -4.65 -0.60 9.57
N ARG A 164 -4.22 -1.56 8.72
CA ARG A 164 -4.33 -2.99 9.08
C ARG A 164 -3.49 -3.34 10.31
N LEU A 165 -2.25 -2.86 10.38
CA LEU A 165 -1.34 -3.13 11.51
C LEU A 165 -1.83 -2.47 12.80
N LYS A 166 -2.46 -1.30 12.72
CA LYS A 166 -3.18 -0.66 13.83
C LYS A 166 -4.38 -1.49 14.27
N LEU A 167 -5.24 -1.93 13.35
CA LEU A 167 -6.41 -2.75 13.67
C LEU A 167 -6.03 -4.10 14.30
N ALA A 168 -5.01 -4.78 13.78
CA ALA A 168 -4.47 -6.02 14.34
C ALA A 168 -3.92 -5.85 15.78
N LYS A 169 -3.48 -4.64 16.16
CA LYS A 169 -3.03 -4.29 17.52
C LYS A 169 -4.14 -3.79 18.45
N VAL A 170 -5.32 -3.44 17.93
CA VAL A 170 -6.42 -2.87 18.74
C VAL A 170 -7.16 -3.94 19.56
N GLU A 171 -7.01 -5.22 19.21
CA GLU A 171 -7.40 -6.32 20.08
C GLU A 171 -6.43 -6.45 21.29
N TRP A 172 -6.85 -5.83 22.40
CA TRP A 172 -6.37 -6.02 23.79
C TRP A 172 -5.19 -5.19 24.34
N ARG A 173 -5.46 -3.92 24.66
CA ARG A 173 -5.77 -3.47 26.05
C ARG A 173 -6.10 -1.96 26.08
N LYS A 174 -7.15 -1.55 26.82
CA LYS A 174 -7.59 -0.14 26.88
C LYS A 174 -6.82 0.65 27.95
N GLY A 175 -6.33 1.83 27.55
CA GLY A 175 -5.97 2.95 28.43
C GLY A 175 -6.60 4.27 27.91
N PRO A 176 -6.60 5.35 28.70
CA PRO A 176 -7.19 6.64 28.27
C PRO A 176 -6.46 7.25 27.07
N LEU A 177 -7.21 7.66 26.05
CA LEU A 177 -6.69 8.18 24.79
C LEU A 177 -5.82 9.43 24.97
N ASP A 178 -6.23 10.31 25.89
CA ASP A 178 -5.62 11.63 26.08
C ASP A 178 -4.24 11.53 26.76
N SER A 179 -4.06 10.55 27.66
CA SER A 179 -2.77 10.25 28.30
C SER A 179 -1.74 9.75 27.29
N TRP A 180 -2.17 8.98 26.27
CA TRP A 180 -1.30 8.54 25.19
C TRP A 180 -0.97 9.70 24.24
N ARG A 181 -1.97 10.51 23.85
CA ARG A 181 -1.80 11.66 22.97
C ARG A 181 -0.81 12.69 23.52
N ALA A 182 -0.93 13.06 24.80
CA ALA A 182 -0.04 14.02 25.45
C ALA A 182 1.43 13.55 25.53
N GLY A 183 1.68 12.23 25.46
CA GLY A 183 3.04 11.69 25.35
C GLY A 183 3.65 11.91 23.96
N ALA A 184 2.89 11.58 22.90
CA ALA A 184 3.35 11.68 21.51
C ALA A 184 3.62 13.13 21.06
N GLU A 185 2.78 14.09 21.50
CA GLU A 185 2.90 15.51 21.12
C GLU A 185 4.24 16.15 21.56
N ASN A 186 4.89 15.63 22.60
CA ASN A 186 6.15 16.16 23.13
C ASN A 186 7.43 15.65 22.42
N GLN A 187 7.34 14.68 21.51
CA GLN A 187 8.53 14.11 20.83
C GLN A 187 8.70 14.57 19.38
N MET A 188 7.87 15.52 18.89
CA MET A 188 7.83 15.93 17.49
C MET A 188 9.00 16.83 17.04
N GLN A 189 10.25 16.38 17.20
CA GLN A 189 11.41 16.95 16.51
C GLN A 189 12.62 16.02 16.38
N LYS A 190 12.59 15.13 15.37
CA LYS A 190 13.78 14.64 14.64
C LYS A 190 13.38 14.08 13.28
N LEU A 191 14.26 14.23 12.29
CA LEU A 191 14.00 13.88 10.89
C LEU A 191 14.10 12.37 10.68
N THR A 192 13.02 11.71 10.27
CA THR A 192 13.01 10.30 9.86
C THR A 192 13.76 10.14 8.53
N ALA A 193 15.02 9.72 8.59
CA ALA A 193 15.90 9.64 7.42
C ALA A 193 15.59 8.40 6.56
N ALA A 194 14.92 8.61 5.42
CA ALA A 194 14.51 7.54 4.52
C ALA A 194 15.71 6.79 3.89
N ALA A 195 15.67 5.46 3.96
CA ALA A 195 16.61 4.54 3.33
C ALA A 195 16.40 4.45 1.79
N ARG A 196 17.29 3.73 1.09
CA ARG A 196 17.56 3.94 -0.34
C ARG A 196 16.92 2.92 -1.29
N THR A 197 16.51 3.45 -2.45
CA THR A 197 16.51 2.84 -3.81
C THR A 197 15.55 1.69 -4.17
N SER A 198 15.01 1.82 -5.39
CA SER A 198 14.59 0.75 -6.33
C SER A 198 13.48 -0.21 -5.90
N TYR A 199 12.25 0.14 -6.30
CA TYR A 199 11.04 -0.69 -6.23
C TYR A 199 10.70 -1.24 -7.62
N THR A 200 9.99 -2.38 -7.70
CA THR A 200 9.51 -2.96 -8.98
C THR A 200 7.99 -3.00 -9.01
N LEU A 201 7.38 -2.49 -10.09
CA LEU A 201 5.92 -2.53 -10.27
C LEU A 201 5.46 -3.98 -10.55
N PRO A 202 4.60 -4.59 -9.72
CA PRO A 202 4.12 -5.95 -9.98
C PRO A 202 3.23 -5.97 -11.24
N GLN A 203 3.34 -7.04 -12.03
CA GLN A 203 2.48 -7.26 -13.19
C GLN A 203 1.09 -7.75 -12.74
N VAL A 204 0.03 -7.14 -13.27
CA VAL A 204 -1.35 -7.56 -13.01
C VAL A 204 -1.76 -8.63 -14.03
N SER A 205 -1.73 -9.90 -13.63
CA SER A 205 -1.96 -11.06 -14.49
C SER A 205 -3.44 -11.48 -14.57
N GLY A 206 -4.01 -11.45 -15.77
CA GLY A 206 -5.41 -11.85 -16.07
C GLY A 206 -6.41 -10.70 -15.96
N LEU A 207 -7.45 -10.58 -16.81
CA LEU A 207 -7.90 -11.38 -17.96
C LEU A 207 -8.24 -10.43 -19.14
N PRO A 208 -8.38 -10.93 -20.39
CA PRO A 208 -8.77 -10.10 -21.54
C PRO A 208 -10.18 -9.51 -21.43
N TYR A 209 -10.39 -8.39 -22.13
CA TYR A 209 -11.53 -7.47 -22.03
C TYR A 209 -12.84 -8.00 -22.69
N ASN A 210 -13.37 -9.17 -22.31
CA ASN A 210 -14.76 -9.54 -22.63
C ASN A 210 -15.36 -10.70 -21.81
N LEU A 211 -15.29 -10.66 -20.47
CA LEU A 211 -15.94 -11.67 -19.61
C LEU A 211 -16.96 -11.04 -18.65
N SER A 212 -17.97 -11.84 -18.31
CA SER A 212 -19.14 -11.45 -17.52
C SER A 212 -18.82 -11.40 -16.02
N PRO A 213 -19.55 -10.63 -15.19
CA PRO A 213 -19.38 -10.62 -13.73
C PRO A 213 -19.64 -11.96 -13.00
N SER A 214 -19.92 -13.04 -13.75
CA SER A 214 -20.11 -14.41 -13.27
C SER A 214 -18.81 -15.13 -12.87
N ASP A 215 -17.66 -14.71 -13.41
CA ASP A 215 -16.45 -15.55 -13.43
C ASP A 215 -15.58 -15.36 -12.17
N ALA A 216 -16.21 -14.92 -11.08
CA ALA A 216 -15.59 -14.66 -9.79
C ALA A 216 -15.47 -15.93 -8.94
N CYS A 217 -14.41 -16.71 -9.18
CA CYS A 217 -14.03 -17.90 -8.40
C CYS A 217 -15.16 -18.94 -8.26
N THR A 218 -15.82 -19.27 -9.37
CA THR A 218 -16.96 -20.18 -9.43
C THR A 218 -16.59 -21.67 -9.50
N ASP A 219 -15.35 -22.01 -9.82
CA ASP A 219 -14.87 -23.39 -9.89
C ASP A 219 -14.61 -23.97 -8.48
N ASN A 220 -15.56 -24.78 -8.00
CA ASN A 220 -15.39 -25.66 -6.83
C ASN A 220 -14.56 -26.91 -7.21
N THR A 221 -13.36 -26.69 -7.77
CA THR A 221 -12.46 -27.73 -8.26
C THR A 221 -11.17 -27.74 -7.47
N TRP A 222 -10.77 -28.91 -6.98
CA TRP A 222 -9.53 -29.08 -6.23
C TRP A 222 -8.37 -29.48 -7.15
N THR A 223 -7.35 -28.64 -7.24
CA THR A 223 -6.06 -28.97 -7.84
C THR A 223 -5.05 -29.34 -6.75
N PRO A 224 -4.15 -30.31 -7.00
CA PRO A 224 -3.05 -30.59 -6.09
C PRO A 224 -2.01 -29.46 -6.16
N THR A 225 -1.44 -29.11 -5.00
CA THR A 225 -0.25 -28.23 -4.92
C THR A 225 1.03 -29.05 -5.06
N SER A 226 2.15 -28.36 -5.28
CA SER A 226 3.48 -28.96 -5.33
C SER A 226 3.81 -29.72 -4.04
N LEU A 227 4.34 -30.93 -4.21
CA LEU A 227 4.88 -31.75 -3.12
C LEU A 227 6.38 -31.50 -2.91
N THR A 228 7.00 -30.60 -3.69
CA THR A 228 8.45 -30.33 -3.61
C THR A 228 8.75 -29.54 -2.34
N ASN A 229 9.56 -30.10 -1.45
CA ASN A 229 9.84 -29.61 -0.09
C ASN A 229 8.59 -29.46 0.80
N ALA A 230 7.47 -30.11 0.47
CA ALA A 230 6.28 -30.11 1.30
C ALA A 230 6.57 -30.81 2.65
N PRO A 231 5.97 -30.36 3.77
CA PRO A 231 6.13 -31.01 5.07
C PRO A 231 5.67 -32.48 5.05
N ASP A 232 6.33 -33.34 5.82
CA ASP A 232 5.94 -34.75 5.97
C ASP A 232 4.45 -34.91 6.26
N ALA A 233 3.85 -35.96 5.70
CA ALA A 233 2.43 -36.27 5.85
C ALA A 233 2.01 -36.32 7.34
N ARG A 234 1.01 -35.51 7.72
CA ARG A 234 0.72 -35.19 9.12
C ARG A 234 -0.74 -34.91 9.40
N TYR A 235 -1.21 -35.32 10.58
CA TYR A 235 -2.53 -35.02 11.12
C TYR A 235 -2.40 -34.16 12.41
N LEU A 236 -3.48 -33.48 12.81
CA LEU A 236 -3.56 -32.64 14.03
C LEU A 236 -2.47 -31.56 14.15
N HIS A 237 -1.99 -31.10 12.98
CA HIS A 237 -1.15 -29.92 12.79
C HIS A 237 -2.02 -28.64 12.83
N THR A 238 -1.38 -27.49 12.93
CA THR A 238 -2.04 -26.20 12.68
C THR A 238 -1.62 -25.60 11.35
N ALA A 239 -2.47 -24.73 10.80
CA ALA A 239 -2.13 -23.90 9.65
C ALA A 239 -2.60 -22.45 9.91
N VAL A 240 -1.78 -21.47 9.58
CA VAL A 240 -2.14 -20.04 9.62
C VAL A 240 -1.82 -19.36 8.29
N TRP A 241 -2.55 -18.29 7.96
CA TRP A 241 -2.34 -17.50 6.75
C TRP A 241 -1.75 -16.14 7.10
N THR A 242 -0.59 -15.80 6.52
CA THR A 242 0.11 -14.54 6.83
C THR A 242 -0.50 -13.33 6.13
N GLY A 243 -1.23 -13.56 5.04
CA GLY A 243 -1.60 -12.57 4.03
C GLY A 243 -1.03 -12.89 2.65
N ASN A 244 0.11 -13.58 2.59
CA ASN A 244 0.81 -13.93 1.35
C ASN A 244 1.29 -15.40 1.29
N GLU A 245 1.47 -16.08 2.42
CA GLU A 245 1.88 -17.48 2.52
C GLU A 245 1.11 -18.23 3.64
N MET A 246 1.02 -19.55 3.52
CA MET A 246 0.43 -20.43 4.54
C MET A 246 1.53 -21.10 5.34
N ILE A 247 1.55 -20.94 6.66
CA ILE A 247 2.49 -21.62 7.56
C ILE A 247 1.77 -22.84 8.16
N VAL A 248 2.30 -24.04 7.90
CA VAL A 248 1.85 -25.31 8.51
C VAL A 248 2.89 -25.77 9.52
N TRP A 249 2.50 -26.08 10.75
CA TRP A 249 3.47 -26.53 11.77
C TRP A 249 2.92 -27.58 12.75
N GLY A 250 3.85 -28.40 13.27
CA GLY A 250 3.59 -29.44 14.26
C GLY A 250 2.68 -30.54 13.75
N GLY A 251 1.89 -31.12 14.65
CA GLY A 251 1.05 -32.30 14.40
C GLY A 251 1.80 -33.60 14.65
N SER A 252 1.30 -34.68 14.05
CA SER A 252 1.88 -36.02 14.17
C SER A 252 1.87 -36.77 12.84
N ASN A 253 2.84 -37.66 12.65
CA ASN A 253 2.87 -38.66 11.57
C ASN A 253 2.83 -40.10 12.12
N GLY A 254 2.39 -40.27 13.36
CA GLY A 254 2.62 -41.45 14.20
C GLY A 254 3.66 -41.16 15.29
N ASN A 255 4.55 -40.19 15.05
CA ASN A 255 5.34 -39.52 16.07
C ASN A 255 4.98 -38.03 16.10
N GLY A 256 5.05 -37.39 17.27
CA GLY A 256 4.83 -35.94 17.38
C GLY A 256 5.92 -35.15 16.65
N LEU A 257 5.53 -34.05 15.98
CA LEU A 257 6.41 -33.24 15.13
C LEU A 257 6.62 -31.84 15.71
N ASN A 258 7.85 -31.31 15.57
CA ASN A 258 8.19 -29.88 15.72
C ASN A 258 8.63 -29.26 14.38
N THR A 259 8.47 -29.97 13.27
CA THR A 259 8.75 -29.48 11.92
C THR A 259 7.53 -28.80 11.31
N GLY A 260 7.73 -28.05 10.23
CA GLY A 260 6.67 -27.37 9.48
C GLY A 260 7.18 -26.84 8.15
N GLY A 261 6.33 -26.11 7.44
CA GLY A 261 6.68 -25.43 6.19
C GLY A 261 5.78 -24.26 5.86
N ARG A 262 6.37 -23.26 5.20
CA ARG A 262 5.71 -22.13 4.53
C ARG A 262 5.38 -22.54 3.09
N TYR A 263 4.13 -22.37 2.68
CA TYR A 263 3.66 -22.54 1.31
C TYR A 263 3.38 -21.18 0.67
N ASN A 264 4.05 -20.90 -0.45
CA ASN A 264 3.81 -19.70 -1.25
C ASN A 264 2.95 -20.05 -2.49
N PRO A 265 1.65 -19.68 -2.51
CA PRO A 265 0.77 -19.97 -3.64
C PRO A 265 1.06 -19.14 -4.91
N SER A 266 1.88 -18.08 -4.82
CA SER A 266 2.29 -17.32 -6.02
C SER A 266 3.36 -18.03 -6.86
N THR A 267 4.03 -19.04 -6.28
CA THR A 267 5.09 -19.83 -6.92
C THR A 267 4.85 -21.34 -6.89
N ASP A 268 3.81 -21.81 -6.18
CA ASP A 268 3.55 -23.22 -5.87
C ASP A 268 4.79 -23.93 -5.29
N THR A 269 5.38 -23.32 -4.25
CA THR A 269 6.58 -23.84 -3.58
C THR A 269 6.44 -23.87 -2.06
N TRP A 270 7.11 -24.85 -1.47
CA TRP A 270 7.30 -24.95 -0.02
C TRP A 270 8.74 -24.61 0.38
N ALA A 271 8.87 -24.00 1.55
CA ALA A 271 10.12 -23.87 2.29
C ALA A 271 9.89 -24.39 3.72
N ALA A 272 10.78 -25.23 4.24
CA ALA A 272 10.69 -25.70 5.62
C ALA A 272 10.70 -24.52 6.62
N THR A 273 10.09 -24.68 7.79
CA THR A 273 10.33 -23.81 8.95
C THR A 273 11.60 -24.27 9.66
N ASN A 274 12.41 -23.34 10.14
CA ASN A 274 13.53 -23.63 11.03
C ASN A 274 13.08 -24.41 12.28
N ILE A 275 13.95 -25.28 12.78
CA ILE A 275 13.73 -26.10 14.00
C ILE A 275 14.50 -25.56 15.21
N ILE A 276 15.48 -24.67 15.01
CA ILE A 276 16.27 -24.09 16.09
C ILE A 276 15.39 -23.13 16.90
N GLY A 277 15.31 -23.36 18.21
CA GLY A 277 14.42 -22.61 19.12
C GLY A 277 12.94 -23.01 19.03
N SER A 278 12.57 -23.94 18.15
CA SER A 278 11.17 -24.41 18.00
C SER A 278 10.67 -25.07 19.31
N PRO A 279 9.38 -24.91 19.66
CA PRO A 279 8.80 -25.61 20.80
C PRO A 279 8.81 -27.13 20.59
N ASP A 280 8.86 -27.89 21.69
CA ASP A 280 8.85 -29.36 21.64
C ASP A 280 7.72 -29.92 20.78
N SER A 281 7.99 -31.07 20.15
CA SER A 281 7.09 -31.82 19.27
C SER A 281 5.66 -31.95 19.81
N ARG A 282 4.65 -31.53 19.05
CA ARG A 282 3.27 -31.42 19.55
C ARG A 282 2.17 -31.49 18.49
N GLU A 283 1.10 -32.19 18.82
CA GLU A 283 -0.19 -32.17 18.12
C GLU A 283 -1.28 -31.48 18.96
N ASN A 284 -2.45 -31.20 18.37
CA ASN A 284 -3.61 -30.58 19.04
C ASN A 284 -3.30 -29.23 19.74
N HIS A 285 -2.26 -28.53 19.30
CA HIS A 285 -1.90 -27.21 19.80
C HIS A 285 -2.79 -26.13 19.15
N ALA A 286 -2.95 -25.00 19.82
CA ALA A 286 -3.56 -23.82 19.20
C ALA A 286 -2.49 -23.03 18.43
N ALA A 287 -2.87 -22.41 17.32
CA ALA A 287 -2.02 -21.42 16.66
C ALA A 287 -2.83 -20.20 16.19
N ALA A 288 -2.20 -19.03 16.16
CA ALA A 288 -2.78 -17.77 15.70
C ALA A 288 -1.72 -16.91 15.01
N TRP A 289 -2.15 -16.11 14.02
CA TRP A 289 -1.31 -15.13 13.33
C TRP A 289 -1.53 -13.73 13.91
N THR A 290 -0.47 -13.03 14.31
CA THR A 290 -0.53 -11.69 14.92
C THR A 290 -0.55 -10.54 13.90
N GLY A 291 -0.39 -10.85 12.62
CA GLY A 291 -0.06 -9.87 11.57
C GLY A 291 1.43 -9.82 11.23
N SER A 292 2.31 -10.36 12.08
CA SER A 292 3.76 -10.48 11.83
C SER A 292 4.40 -11.79 12.29
N GLU A 293 3.80 -12.50 13.25
CA GLU A 293 4.34 -13.73 13.85
C GLU A 293 3.23 -14.77 14.01
N MET A 294 3.57 -16.05 13.95
CA MET A 294 2.69 -17.14 14.36
C MET A 294 2.96 -17.49 15.82
N ILE A 295 1.95 -17.39 16.69
CA ILE A 295 2.01 -17.94 18.05
C ILE A 295 1.52 -19.38 17.99
N ALA A 296 2.28 -20.35 18.51
CA ALA A 296 1.85 -21.73 18.73
C ALA A 296 1.89 -22.06 20.22
N TRP A 297 0.79 -22.56 20.80
CA TRP A 297 0.66 -22.77 22.25
C TRP A 297 -0.03 -24.08 22.62
N GLY A 298 0.46 -24.71 23.70
CA GLY A 298 -0.15 -25.87 24.32
C GLY A 298 -0.07 -27.13 23.46
N GLY A 299 -1.15 -27.89 23.40
CA GLY A 299 -1.22 -29.18 22.70
C GLY A 299 -0.75 -30.36 23.54
N TYR A 300 -0.35 -31.44 22.87
CA TYR A 300 -0.02 -32.72 23.48
C TYR A 300 1.25 -33.33 22.87
N SER A 301 2.12 -33.90 23.71
CA SER A 301 3.34 -34.60 23.31
C SER A 301 3.32 -36.06 23.75
N TYR A 302 3.35 -36.97 22.77
CA TYR A 302 3.59 -38.40 23.00
C TYR A 302 5.03 -38.70 23.46
N ASN A 303 6.01 -37.90 22.99
CA ASN A 303 7.43 -38.15 23.20
C ASN A 303 7.86 -38.02 24.68
N SER A 304 7.06 -37.33 25.50
CA SER A 304 7.27 -37.18 26.95
C SER A 304 6.38 -38.11 27.80
N GLY A 305 5.96 -39.25 27.24
CA GLY A 305 5.06 -40.20 27.92
C GLY A 305 3.58 -39.79 27.87
N GLY A 306 3.19 -38.95 26.91
CA GLY A 306 1.80 -38.57 26.68
C GLY A 306 1.29 -37.44 27.60
N GLN A 307 1.85 -36.24 27.46
CA GLN A 307 1.55 -35.09 28.33
C GLN A 307 0.92 -33.92 27.57
N TYR A 308 -0.06 -33.28 28.21
CA TYR A 308 -0.57 -31.96 27.80
C TYR A 308 0.46 -30.88 28.14
N LEU A 309 0.69 -29.97 27.20
CA LEU A 309 1.72 -28.94 27.32
C LEU A 309 1.11 -27.60 27.76
N ASN A 310 1.84 -26.88 28.61
CA ASN A 310 1.56 -25.49 28.99
C ASN A 310 2.64 -24.51 28.47
N THR A 311 3.41 -24.93 27.48
CA THR A 311 4.47 -24.16 26.82
C THR A 311 4.05 -23.74 25.40
N GLY A 312 4.75 -22.78 24.81
CA GLY A 312 4.57 -22.37 23.43
C GLY A 312 5.80 -21.69 22.84
N GLY A 313 5.62 -21.08 21.67
CA GLY A 313 6.62 -20.24 21.01
C GLY A 313 5.98 -19.30 19.99
N THR A 314 6.68 -18.22 19.66
CA THR A 314 6.38 -17.39 18.49
C THR A 314 7.35 -17.73 17.36
N TYR A 315 6.87 -17.65 16.12
CA TYR A 315 7.64 -17.87 14.91
C TYR A 315 7.53 -16.64 14.01
N ASP A 316 8.68 -16.04 13.70
CA ASP A 316 8.82 -14.97 12.72
C ASP A 316 9.22 -15.59 11.36
N PRO A 317 8.33 -15.58 10.34
CA PRO A 317 8.66 -16.13 9.03
C PRO A 317 9.65 -15.27 8.24
N ALA A 318 9.85 -13.99 8.57
CA ALA A 318 10.78 -13.09 7.89
C ALA A 318 12.24 -13.31 8.34
N THR A 319 12.45 -13.75 9.59
CA THR A 319 13.77 -14.18 10.10
C THR A 319 13.92 -15.70 10.22
N ASP A 320 12.89 -16.48 9.85
CA ASP A 320 12.83 -17.95 9.97
C ASP A 320 13.32 -18.44 11.35
N SER A 321 12.76 -17.83 12.40
CA SER A 321 13.27 -17.95 13.77
C SER A 321 12.14 -18.15 14.77
N TRP A 322 12.39 -19.01 15.75
CA TRP A 322 11.48 -19.28 16.86
C TRP A 322 11.97 -18.64 18.15
N THR A 323 11.03 -18.07 18.91
CA THR A 323 11.26 -17.61 20.29
C THR A 323 10.35 -18.38 21.24
N GLY A 324 10.94 -19.12 22.18
CA GLY A 324 10.18 -19.82 23.22
C GLY A 324 9.49 -18.85 24.18
N THR A 325 8.24 -19.12 24.54
CA THR A 325 7.48 -18.28 25.48
C THR A 325 7.90 -18.51 26.92
N SER A 326 8.02 -17.43 27.72
CA SER A 326 8.22 -17.52 29.17
C SER A 326 7.12 -18.35 29.85
N THR A 327 7.51 -19.22 30.78
CA THR A 327 6.61 -19.94 31.70
C THR A 327 6.58 -19.31 33.10
N THR A 328 7.32 -18.20 33.32
CA THR A 328 7.30 -17.42 34.56
C THR A 328 6.20 -16.35 34.49
N ASN A 329 5.37 -16.31 35.54
CA ASN A 329 4.36 -15.26 35.79
C ASN A 329 4.94 -14.14 36.67
#